data_AF-A0A958L7Z4-F1
#
_entry.id   AF-A0A958L7Z4-F1
#
_cell.length_a   1.000
_cell.length_b   1.000
_cell.length_c   1.000
_cell.angle_alpha   90.00
_cell.angle_beta   90.00
_cell.angle_gamma   90.00
#
_symmetry.space_group_name_H-M   'P 1'
#
loop_
_entity.id
_entity.type
_entity.pdbx_description
1 polymer ?
#
loop_
_entity_poly.entity_id
_entity_poly.type
_entity_poly.pdbx_seq_one_letter_code
_entity_poly.pdbx_strand_id
1 'polypeptide(L)'
;SILCFFFLTIACTSSNTKQPNGSWPDNMQRLAKSLTDLLPFVYNKDKFEDPANKAEIKNRMEKFLNASHKIPEKRANEILGKDPLVNMSIENLEREIASAISSYDRGNYRYSRHLLQHSLNYCFACHTRNQIGPKYDYWDLKNIDTGDMNVIQKSRIMVATRQFDKAKEILKSHLLTGLNSSENPYFKEQAIKQYLSIVVKAENSPEDGYKFVNELMGKVQLPVYLSRNVESWEDSFMEWIAEKKKKSGKSKFKQAVNLIESSDVVHTGADSDSKYVDYLRASTMLHEELAKPLNKKMRAEVHYYLGVVYSLLSDSGFWELPDVYFENCIRELPKSKIAKTCFTRYEQDIIVGYSGSAGTFIPSDERKKLEELKALAGYNK
;
A
#
# COMPACT_ATOMS: atom_id res chain seq x y z
N SER A 1 58.72 -44.36 -27.07
CA SER A 1 58.35 -43.25 -26.18
C SER A 1 56.97 -42.75 -26.54
N ILE A 2 55.95 -43.18 -25.78
CA ILE A 2 54.54 -42.82 -25.99
C ILE A 2 54.18 -41.81 -24.90
N LEU A 3 53.95 -40.55 -25.27
CA LEU A 3 53.48 -39.50 -24.36
C LEU A 3 51.94 -39.52 -24.38
N CYS A 4 51.34 -39.99 -23.29
CA CYS A 4 49.90 -39.91 -23.06
C CYS A 4 49.58 -38.56 -22.38
N PHE A 5 48.97 -37.63 -23.13
CA PHE A 5 48.44 -36.38 -22.60
C PHE A 5 47.05 -36.63 -22.02
N PHE A 6 46.93 -36.68 -20.69
CA PHE A 6 45.65 -36.67 -19.99
C PHE A 6 45.12 -35.23 -19.91
N PHE A 7 44.12 -34.91 -20.72
CA PHE A 7 43.30 -33.71 -20.54
C PHE A 7 42.28 -33.95 -19.41
N LEU A 8 42.51 -33.33 -18.25
CA LEU A 8 41.52 -33.26 -17.18
C LEU A 8 40.46 -32.22 -17.56
N THR A 9 39.28 -32.67 -18.01
CA THR A 9 38.10 -31.83 -18.14
C THR A 9 37.48 -31.63 -16.75
N ILE A 10 37.68 -30.45 -16.17
CA ILE A 10 36.96 -30.02 -14.95
C ILE A 10 35.51 -29.72 -15.36
N ALA A 11 34.62 -30.68 -15.12
CA ALA A 11 33.19 -30.47 -15.24
C ALA A 11 32.73 -29.58 -14.07
N CYS A 12 32.47 -28.30 -14.34
CA CYS A 12 31.72 -27.44 -13.44
C CYS A 12 30.27 -27.92 -13.37
N THR A 13 29.98 -28.86 -12.48
CA THR A 13 28.62 -29.17 -12.06
C THR A 13 28.14 -28.01 -11.19
N SER A 14 27.43 -27.04 -11.80
CA SER A 14 26.64 -26.08 -11.04
C SER A 14 25.52 -26.85 -10.34
N SER A 15 25.78 -27.31 -9.12
CA SER A 15 24.76 -27.90 -8.27
C SER A 15 23.71 -26.82 -7.99
N ASN A 16 22.63 -26.86 -8.76
CA ASN A 16 21.44 -26.05 -8.56
C ASN A 16 20.75 -26.58 -7.28
N THR A 17 21.36 -26.32 -6.12
CA THR A 17 20.78 -26.66 -4.83
C THR A 17 19.51 -25.85 -4.70
N LYS A 18 18.36 -26.52 -4.80
CA LYS A 18 17.06 -25.96 -4.43
C LYS A 18 17.20 -25.44 -3.00
N GLN A 19 17.43 -24.13 -2.84
CA GLN A 19 17.41 -23.53 -1.52
C GLN A 19 16.05 -23.85 -0.91
N PRO A 20 16.01 -24.40 0.32
CA PRO A 20 14.74 -24.69 0.97
C PRO A 20 13.91 -23.40 1.00
N ASN A 21 12.64 -23.50 0.60
CA ASN A 21 11.68 -22.42 0.75
C ASN A 21 11.60 -22.09 2.25
N GLY A 22 12.31 -21.03 2.67
CA GLY A 22 12.32 -20.61 4.07
C GLY A 22 10.91 -20.24 4.55
N SER A 23 10.76 -20.09 5.87
CA SER A 23 9.48 -19.69 6.44
C SER A 23 9.05 -18.30 5.94
N TRP A 24 7.77 -17.95 6.09
CA TRP A 24 7.28 -16.61 5.76
C TRP A 24 8.09 -15.49 6.43
N PRO A 25 8.37 -15.54 7.75
CA PRO A 25 9.28 -14.59 8.40
C PRO A 25 10.66 -14.50 7.76
N ASP A 26 11.26 -15.62 7.34
CA ASP A 26 12.58 -15.63 6.69
C ASP A 26 12.53 -14.96 5.31
N ASN A 27 11.46 -15.18 4.54
CA ASN A 27 11.26 -14.52 3.25
C ASN A 27 11.09 -13.00 3.42
N MET A 28 10.28 -12.57 4.38
CA MET A 28 10.11 -11.16 4.72
C MET A 28 11.43 -10.53 5.18
N GLN A 29 12.27 -11.27 5.93
CA GLN A 29 13.55 -10.76 6.39
C GLN A 29 14.53 -10.58 5.23
N ARG A 30 14.57 -11.54 4.30
CA ARG A 30 15.36 -11.43 3.07
C ARG A 30 14.90 -10.26 2.20
N LEU A 31 13.59 -10.04 2.09
CA LEU A 31 13.03 -8.92 1.35
C LEU A 31 13.44 -7.59 2.00
N ALA A 32 13.25 -7.45 3.31
CA ALA A 32 13.65 -6.27 4.07
C ALA A 32 15.14 -5.98 3.91
N LYS A 33 16.00 -7.01 4.04
CA LYS A 33 17.44 -6.87 3.81
C LYS A 33 17.79 -6.44 2.39
N SER A 34 17.15 -7.02 1.38
CA SER A 34 17.44 -6.69 -0.02
C SER A 34 17.00 -5.25 -0.34
N LEU A 35 15.88 -4.81 0.23
CA LEU A 35 15.43 -3.43 0.14
C LEU A 35 16.45 -2.48 0.77
N THR A 36 16.86 -2.73 2.02
CA THR A 36 17.77 -1.84 2.76
C THR A 36 19.14 -1.76 2.10
N ASP A 37 19.59 -2.86 1.52
CA ASP A 37 20.83 -2.95 0.75
C ASP A 37 20.77 -2.01 -0.49
N LEU A 38 19.57 -1.71 -1.01
CA LEU A 38 19.35 -0.87 -2.19
C LEU A 38 19.09 0.61 -1.86
N LEU A 39 18.61 0.93 -0.65
CA LEU A 39 18.25 2.28 -0.22
C LEU A 39 19.35 3.35 -0.42
N PRO A 40 20.65 3.09 -0.12
CA PRO A 40 21.71 4.08 -0.30
C PRO A 40 21.86 4.59 -1.73
N PHE A 41 21.40 3.82 -2.73
CA PHE A 41 21.39 4.22 -4.13
C PHE A 41 20.06 4.86 -4.50
N VAL A 42 18.92 4.26 -4.12
CA VAL A 42 17.58 4.70 -4.54
C VAL A 42 17.24 6.13 -4.10
N TYR A 43 17.85 6.63 -3.02
CA TYR A 43 17.61 7.98 -2.52
C TYR A 43 18.78 8.94 -2.67
N ASN A 44 19.84 8.51 -3.37
CA ASN A 44 20.95 9.37 -3.75
C ASN A 44 21.05 9.36 -5.28
N LYS A 45 20.60 10.46 -5.90
CA LYS A 45 20.56 10.58 -7.36
C LYS A 45 21.91 10.28 -8.00
N ASP A 46 22.96 10.90 -7.47
CA ASP A 46 24.28 10.84 -8.06
C ASP A 46 24.86 9.43 -7.97
N LYS A 47 24.71 8.76 -6.82
CA LYS A 47 25.12 7.36 -6.66
C LYS A 47 24.36 6.41 -7.58
N PHE A 48 23.06 6.65 -7.81
CA PHE A 48 22.22 5.79 -8.65
C PHE A 48 22.60 5.87 -10.14
N GLU A 49 22.97 7.08 -10.58
CA GLU A 49 23.31 7.40 -11.97
C GLU A 49 24.80 7.18 -12.30
N ASP A 50 25.66 7.03 -11.28
CA ASP A 50 27.09 6.77 -11.43
C ASP A 50 27.37 5.41 -12.11
N PRO A 51 28.06 5.41 -13.28
CA PRO A 51 28.44 4.18 -13.97
C PRO A 51 29.25 3.20 -13.12
N ALA A 52 30.04 3.67 -12.15
CA ALA A 52 30.82 2.83 -11.25
C ALA A 52 29.94 1.92 -10.38
N ASN A 53 28.72 2.37 -10.05
CA ASN A 53 27.77 1.63 -9.21
C ASN A 53 26.84 0.74 -10.02
N LYS A 54 26.87 0.80 -11.36
CA LYS A 54 25.88 0.14 -12.25
C LYS A 54 25.72 -1.36 -11.97
N ALA A 55 26.84 -2.09 -11.87
CA ALA A 55 26.82 -3.53 -11.64
C ALA A 55 26.26 -3.88 -10.25
N GLU A 56 26.62 -3.08 -9.24
CA GLU A 56 26.17 -3.29 -7.87
C GLU A 56 24.67 -3.00 -7.72
N ILE A 57 24.19 -1.87 -8.25
CA ILE A 57 22.77 -1.49 -8.23
C ILE A 57 21.94 -2.57 -8.92
N LYS A 58 22.36 -3.02 -10.11
CA LYS A 58 21.68 -4.10 -10.84
C LYS A 58 21.57 -5.38 -10.01
N ASN A 59 22.68 -5.85 -9.46
CA ASN A 59 22.69 -7.04 -8.60
C ASN A 59 21.78 -6.86 -7.36
N ARG A 60 21.73 -5.68 -6.75
CA ARG A 60 20.86 -5.40 -5.60
C ARG A 60 19.38 -5.36 -5.99
N MET A 61 19.02 -4.77 -7.14
CA MET A 61 17.65 -4.82 -7.67
C MET A 61 17.22 -6.26 -7.99
N GLU A 62 18.08 -7.05 -8.62
CA GLU A 62 17.79 -8.47 -8.92
C GLU A 62 17.63 -9.31 -7.65
N LYS A 63 18.44 -9.05 -6.61
CA LYS A 63 18.24 -9.67 -5.29
C LYS A 63 16.90 -9.28 -4.67
N PHE A 64 16.50 -8.01 -4.81
CA PHE A 64 15.22 -7.53 -4.31
C PHE A 64 14.03 -8.19 -5.04
N LEU A 65 14.08 -8.28 -6.37
CA LEU A 65 13.10 -9.01 -7.17
C LEU A 65 13.04 -10.51 -6.82
N ASN A 66 14.21 -11.14 -6.67
CA ASN A 66 14.27 -12.56 -6.29
C ASN A 66 13.74 -12.81 -4.88
N ALA A 67 13.86 -11.84 -3.97
CA ALA A 67 13.29 -11.94 -2.64
C ALA A 67 11.76 -11.79 -2.66
N SER A 68 11.20 -10.94 -3.53
CA SER A 68 9.73 -10.80 -3.67
C SER A 68 9.08 -12.05 -4.26
N HIS A 69 9.71 -12.70 -5.24
CA HIS A 69 9.23 -13.97 -5.82
C HIS A 69 9.11 -15.13 -4.81
N LYS A 70 9.83 -15.06 -3.69
CA LYS A 70 9.85 -16.13 -2.69
C LYS A 70 8.74 -15.99 -1.65
N ILE A 71 7.84 -15.03 -1.78
CA ILE A 71 6.72 -14.81 -0.87
C ILE A 71 5.59 -15.81 -1.24
N PRO A 72 5.39 -16.91 -0.48
CA PRO A 72 4.47 -17.95 -0.90
C PRO A 72 3.02 -17.53 -0.68
N GLU A 73 2.27 -17.39 -1.79
CA GLU A 73 0.86 -16.98 -1.81
C GLU A 73 -0.01 -17.78 -0.85
N LYS A 74 0.12 -19.12 -0.87
CA LYS A 74 -0.61 -20.02 0.04
C LYS A 74 -0.41 -19.63 1.50
N ARG A 75 0.83 -19.32 1.89
CA ARG A 75 1.14 -18.97 3.28
C ARG A 75 0.65 -17.56 3.62
N ALA A 76 0.71 -16.64 2.67
CA ALA A 76 0.11 -15.31 2.80
C ALA A 76 -1.40 -15.43 3.10
N ASN A 77 -2.11 -16.25 2.31
CA ASN A 77 -3.53 -16.51 2.47
C ASN A 77 -3.88 -17.24 3.77
N GLU A 78 -3.03 -18.15 4.26
CA GLU A 78 -3.20 -18.81 5.56
C GLU A 78 -3.11 -17.83 6.73
N ILE A 79 -2.22 -16.83 6.63
CA ILE A 79 -1.96 -15.87 7.72
C ILE A 79 -2.92 -14.68 7.66
N LEU A 80 -3.21 -14.19 6.45
CA LEU A 80 -3.92 -12.93 6.20
C LEU A 80 -5.33 -13.11 5.65
N GLY A 81 -5.75 -14.35 5.43
CA GLY A 81 -7.01 -14.68 4.76
C GLY A 81 -6.93 -14.54 3.24
N LYS A 82 -8.03 -14.89 2.56
CA LYS A 82 -8.15 -14.82 1.09
C LYS A 82 -8.49 -13.42 0.62
N ASP A 83 -7.65 -12.48 0.95
CA ASP A 83 -7.87 -11.09 0.57
C ASP A 83 -7.03 -10.72 -0.64
N PRO A 84 -7.66 -10.16 -1.69
CA PRO A 84 -6.99 -9.92 -2.95
C PRO A 84 -5.87 -8.89 -2.87
N LEU A 85 -5.86 -7.99 -1.87
CA LEU A 85 -4.79 -6.99 -1.70
C LEU A 85 -3.44 -7.63 -1.43
N VAL A 86 -3.38 -8.78 -0.76
CA VAL A 86 -2.11 -9.43 -0.44
C VAL A 86 -1.41 -9.90 -1.71
N ASN A 87 -2.11 -10.68 -2.52
CA ASN A 87 -1.58 -11.20 -3.78
C ASN A 87 -1.26 -10.07 -4.74
N MET A 88 -2.20 -9.12 -4.89
CA MET A 88 -2.01 -7.97 -5.75
C MET A 88 -0.82 -7.09 -5.33
N SER A 89 -0.61 -6.87 -4.04
CA SER A 89 0.54 -6.10 -3.55
C SER A 89 1.87 -6.79 -3.88
N ILE A 90 1.93 -8.13 -3.75
CA ILE A 90 3.14 -8.91 -4.08
C ILE A 90 3.40 -8.86 -5.59
N GLU A 91 2.39 -9.14 -6.40
CA GLU A 91 2.53 -9.14 -7.85
C GLU A 91 2.88 -7.74 -8.40
N ASN A 92 2.25 -6.69 -7.89
CA ASN A 92 2.55 -5.32 -8.29
C ASN A 92 3.97 -4.91 -7.88
N LEU A 93 4.40 -5.29 -6.66
CA LEU A 93 5.77 -5.08 -6.20
C LEU A 93 6.77 -5.74 -7.18
N GLU A 94 6.53 -6.99 -7.56
CA GLU A 94 7.38 -7.71 -8.53
C GLU A 94 7.41 -7.02 -9.89
N ARG A 95 6.23 -6.68 -10.44
CA ARG A 95 6.12 -6.00 -11.73
C ARG A 95 6.84 -4.64 -11.72
N GLU A 96 6.70 -3.88 -10.64
CA GLU A 96 7.32 -2.57 -10.53
C GLU A 96 8.85 -2.67 -10.41
N ILE A 97 9.38 -3.61 -9.62
CA ILE A 97 10.83 -3.86 -9.54
C ILE A 97 11.38 -4.33 -10.91
N ALA A 98 10.69 -5.25 -11.58
CA ALA A 98 11.10 -5.73 -12.90
C ALA A 98 11.10 -4.58 -13.94
N SER A 99 10.09 -3.71 -13.90
CA SER A 99 10.01 -2.51 -14.74
C SER A 99 11.11 -1.51 -14.43
N ALA A 100 11.48 -1.38 -13.15
CA ALA A 100 12.61 -0.56 -12.72
C ALA A 100 13.94 -1.08 -13.26
N ILE A 101 14.19 -2.39 -13.20
CA ILE A 101 15.39 -3.03 -13.76
C ILE A 101 15.45 -2.80 -15.27
N SER A 102 14.36 -3.09 -15.98
CA SER A 102 14.27 -2.89 -17.44
C SER A 102 14.52 -1.44 -17.85
N SER A 103 14.01 -0.49 -17.07
CA SER A 103 14.22 0.94 -17.31
C SER A 103 15.65 1.38 -17.00
N TYR A 104 16.27 0.82 -15.95
CA TYR A 104 17.66 1.06 -15.61
C TYR A 104 18.61 0.60 -16.72
N ASP A 105 18.37 -0.61 -17.26
CA ASP A 105 19.17 -1.18 -18.35
C ASP A 105 19.11 -0.33 -19.63
N ARG A 106 17.98 0.35 -19.88
CA ARG A 106 17.80 1.31 -20.99
C ARG A 106 18.39 2.70 -20.72
N GLY A 107 19.01 2.94 -19.57
CA GLY A 107 19.53 4.26 -19.18
C GLY A 107 18.48 5.24 -18.65
N ASN A 108 17.22 4.80 -18.45
CA ASN A 108 16.15 5.63 -17.89
C ASN A 108 16.24 5.67 -16.35
N TYR A 109 17.36 6.16 -15.81
CA TYR A 109 17.69 6.08 -14.39
C TYR A 109 16.69 6.80 -13.49
N ARG A 110 16.26 8.01 -13.86
CA ARG A 110 15.27 8.78 -13.09
C ARG A 110 13.94 8.01 -12.92
N TYR A 111 13.44 7.42 -14.00
CA TYR A 111 12.20 6.65 -13.99
C TYR A 111 12.36 5.34 -13.22
N SER A 112 13.46 4.62 -13.43
CA SER A 112 13.81 3.42 -12.65
C SER A 112 13.84 3.71 -11.14
N ARG A 113 14.51 4.80 -10.73
CA ARG A 113 14.58 5.23 -9.33
C ARG A 113 13.20 5.55 -8.77
N HIS A 114 12.35 6.23 -9.55
CA HIS A 114 10.98 6.53 -9.15
C HIS A 114 10.16 5.27 -8.88
N LEU A 115 10.24 4.26 -9.75
CA LEU A 115 9.55 2.98 -9.58
C LEU A 115 10.01 2.25 -8.30
N LEU A 116 11.32 2.24 -8.00
CA LEU A 116 11.84 1.62 -6.77
C LEU A 116 11.39 2.37 -5.50
N GLN A 117 11.30 3.70 -5.55
CA GLN A 117 10.77 4.49 -4.44
C GLN A 117 9.27 4.23 -4.25
N HIS A 118 8.54 4.12 -5.37
CA HIS A 118 7.11 3.90 -5.41
C HIS A 118 6.72 2.50 -4.92
N SER A 119 7.54 1.48 -5.20
CA SER A 119 7.26 0.10 -4.80
C SER A 119 7.12 -0.09 -3.28
N LEU A 120 7.67 0.83 -2.47
CA LEU A 120 7.47 0.85 -1.01
C LEU A 120 6.01 1.07 -0.59
N ASN A 121 5.18 1.64 -1.47
CA ASN A 121 3.76 1.82 -1.22
C ASN A 121 3.05 0.47 -1.02
N TYR A 122 3.50 -0.60 -1.70
CA TYR A 122 2.94 -1.95 -1.49
C TYR A 122 3.34 -2.52 -0.12
N CYS A 123 4.56 -2.25 0.34
CA CYS A 123 4.95 -2.59 1.71
C CYS A 123 4.08 -1.83 2.72
N PHE A 124 3.83 -0.54 2.49
CA PHE A 124 2.97 0.28 3.34
C PHE A 124 1.54 -0.24 3.39
N ALA A 125 0.92 -0.50 2.24
CA ALA A 125 -0.45 -1.01 2.15
C ALA A 125 -0.60 -2.35 2.87
N CYS A 126 0.33 -3.29 2.63
CA CYS A 126 0.29 -4.61 3.27
C CYS A 126 0.59 -4.53 4.78
N HIS A 127 1.56 -3.73 5.21
CA HIS A 127 1.97 -3.68 6.62
C HIS A 127 1.06 -2.85 7.50
N THR A 128 0.40 -1.82 6.95
CA THR A 128 -0.59 -1.05 7.72
C THR A 128 -1.92 -1.80 7.87
N ARG A 129 -2.17 -2.84 7.07
CA ARG A 129 -3.39 -3.64 7.15
C ARG A 129 -3.51 -4.45 8.44
N ASN A 130 -2.42 -4.99 8.97
CA ASN A 130 -2.44 -5.82 10.17
C ASN A 130 -1.10 -5.85 10.92
N GLN A 131 -1.17 -6.16 12.21
CA GLN A 131 0.00 -6.28 13.08
C GLN A 131 0.74 -7.62 12.94
N ILE A 132 0.35 -8.51 12.02
CA ILE A 132 0.90 -9.86 11.93
C ILE A 132 2.21 -9.85 11.15
N GLY A 133 3.32 -10.15 11.82
CA GLY A 133 4.61 -10.33 11.18
C GLY A 133 5.77 -9.99 12.11
N PRO A 134 7.00 -10.34 11.71
CA PRO A 134 8.20 -9.97 12.47
C PRO A 134 8.37 -8.45 12.53
N LYS A 135 8.69 -7.94 13.73
CA LYS A 135 9.27 -6.60 13.88
C LYS A 135 10.78 -6.70 13.71
N TYR A 136 11.39 -5.72 13.06
CA TYR A 136 12.82 -5.72 12.81
C TYR A 136 13.48 -4.54 13.51
N ASP A 137 13.72 -4.69 14.81
CA ASP A 137 14.19 -3.60 15.69
C ASP A 137 15.66 -3.21 15.47
N TYR A 138 16.41 -4.01 14.71
CA TYR A 138 17.83 -3.78 14.43
C TYR A 138 18.09 -2.80 13.26
N TRP A 139 17.04 -2.35 12.55
CA TRP A 139 17.19 -1.39 11.46
C TRP A 139 17.13 0.04 11.98
N ASP A 140 18.26 0.71 12.01
CA ASP A 140 18.36 2.15 12.32
C ASP A 140 18.68 2.93 11.04
N LEU A 141 17.86 3.95 10.71
CA LEU A 141 18.12 4.88 9.61
C LEU A 141 19.46 5.59 9.79
N LYS A 142 19.98 5.72 11.02
CA LYS A 142 21.31 6.31 11.27
C LYS A 142 22.43 5.58 10.52
N ASN A 143 22.23 4.30 10.20
CA ASN A 143 23.21 3.47 9.49
C ASN A 143 22.97 3.43 7.97
N ILE A 144 21.98 4.17 7.47
CA ILE A 144 21.63 4.26 6.06
C ILE A 144 21.93 5.68 5.61
N ASP A 145 22.65 5.82 4.50
CA ASP A 145 22.75 7.11 3.84
C ASP A 145 21.36 7.53 3.37
N THR A 146 20.71 8.39 4.15
CA THR A 146 19.36 8.86 3.84
C THR A 146 19.34 9.88 2.71
N GLY A 147 20.50 10.33 2.20
CA GLY A 147 20.60 11.26 1.07
C GLY A 147 19.56 12.37 1.10
N ASP A 148 18.78 12.45 0.02
CA ASP A 148 17.71 13.44 -0.16
C ASP A 148 16.32 12.95 0.30
N MET A 149 16.25 11.91 1.15
CA MET A 149 14.97 11.39 1.64
C MET A 149 14.20 12.46 2.40
N ASN A 150 12.98 12.75 1.95
CA ASN A 150 12.04 13.56 2.72
C ASN A 150 11.40 12.75 3.87
N VAL A 151 10.70 13.44 4.77
CA VAL A 151 10.09 12.83 5.96
C VAL A 151 9.08 11.71 5.62
N ILE A 152 8.32 11.86 4.55
CA ILE A 152 7.35 10.86 4.08
C ILE A 152 8.09 9.59 3.64
N GLN A 153 9.18 9.73 2.88
CA GLN A 153 10.00 8.60 2.45
C GLN A 153 10.66 7.88 3.64
N LYS A 154 11.24 8.63 4.59
CA LYS A 154 11.82 8.06 5.81
C LYS A 154 10.79 7.25 6.61
N SER A 155 9.60 7.81 6.81
CA SER A 155 8.53 7.13 7.54
C SER A 155 7.98 5.91 6.78
N ARG A 156 7.91 5.93 5.44
CA ARG A 156 7.53 4.74 4.65
C ARG A 156 8.52 3.59 4.79
N ILE A 157 9.83 3.87 4.85
CA ILE A 157 10.85 2.85 5.13
C ILE A 157 10.66 2.24 6.53
N MET A 158 10.35 3.08 7.54
CA MET A 158 10.02 2.60 8.88
C MET A 158 8.77 1.70 8.88
N VAL A 159 7.72 2.06 8.15
CA VAL A 159 6.53 1.20 7.99
C VAL A 159 6.84 -0.09 7.22
N ALA A 160 7.63 -0.02 6.14
CA ALA A 160 8.07 -1.18 5.38
C ALA A 160 8.85 -2.18 6.25
N THR A 161 9.51 -1.70 7.30
CA THR A 161 10.22 -2.53 8.29
C THR A 161 9.44 -2.75 9.60
N ARG A 162 8.15 -2.38 9.64
CA ARG A 162 7.22 -2.50 10.79
C ARG A 162 7.65 -1.74 12.05
N GLN A 163 8.42 -0.68 11.89
CA GLN A 163 8.85 0.24 12.95
C GLN A 163 7.87 1.42 13.07
N PHE A 164 6.61 1.13 13.41
CA PHE A 164 5.53 2.12 13.42
C PHE A 164 5.77 3.29 14.37
N ASP A 165 6.31 3.03 15.57
CA ASP A 165 6.62 4.08 16.54
C ASP A 165 7.63 5.08 16.00
N LYS A 166 8.71 4.60 15.37
CA LYS A 166 9.71 5.47 14.72
C LYS A 166 9.11 6.22 13.54
N ALA A 167 8.25 5.57 12.74
CA ALA A 167 7.55 6.22 11.62
C ALA A 167 6.69 7.40 12.11
N LYS A 168 5.93 7.20 13.17
CA LYS A 168 5.12 8.23 13.83
C LYS A 168 5.97 9.35 14.41
N GLU A 169 7.06 9.02 15.10
CA GLU A 169 7.96 10.01 15.68
C GLU A 169 8.56 10.92 14.60
N ILE A 170 9.03 10.34 13.49
CA ILE A 170 9.58 11.07 12.33
C ILE A 170 8.53 12.06 11.77
N LEU A 171 7.31 11.59 11.53
CA LEU A 171 6.21 12.41 11.00
C LEU A 171 5.78 13.50 11.98
N LYS A 172 5.53 13.12 13.25
CA LYS A 172 5.07 14.04 14.30
C LYS A 172 6.12 15.11 14.59
N SER A 173 7.40 14.75 14.67
CA SER A 173 8.47 15.71 14.90
C SER A 173 8.51 16.73 13.78
N HIS A 174 8.55 16.28 12.51
CA HIS A 174 8.52 17.18 11.35
C HIS A 174 7.33 18.15 11.39
N LEU A 175 6.13 17.63 11.66
CA LEU A 175 4.92 18.42 11.66
C LEU A 175 4.85 19.43 12.83
N LEU A 176 5.43 19.11 13.99
CA LEU A 176 5.32 19.94 15.19
C LEU A 176 6.53 20.85 15.46
N THR A 177 7.74 20.53 14.98
CA THR A 177 8.96 21.27 15.36
C THR A 177 9.39 22.33 14.35
N GLY A 178 8.81 22.40 13.16
CA GLY A 178 9.33 23.34 12.16
C GLY A 178 8.57 23.31 10.86
N LEU A 179 7.46 24.03 10.83
CA LEU A 179 6.84 24.39 9.56
C LEU A 179 7.27 25.81 9.24
N ASN A 180 8.21 25.96 8.30
CA ASN A 180 8.31 27.22 7.59
C ASN A 180 6.97 27.44 6.88
N SER A 181 6.48 28.69 6.89
CA SER A 181 5.30 29.11 6.12
C SER A 181 5.41 28.79 4.61
N SER A 182 6.62 28.49 4.13
CA SER A 182 6.93 28.14 2.74
C SER A 182 6.72 26.68 2.36
N GLU A 183 6.45 25.76 3.29
CA GLU A 183 6.26 24.35 2.94
C GLU A 183 4.91 24.12 2.24
N ASN A 184 4.93 23.34 1.17
CA ASN A 184 3.75 23.00 0.37
C ASN A 184 2.63 22.39 1.24
N PRO A 185 1.43 23.00 1.30
CA PRO A 185 0.27 22.47 2.02
C PRO A 185 -0.05 20.99 1.74
N TYR A 186 0.07 20.58 0.48
CA TYR A 186 -0.16 19.20 0.07
C TYR A 186 0.80 18.23 0.75
N PHE A 187 2.07 18.61 0.90
CA PHE A 187 3.06 17.76 1.57
C PHE A 187 2.74 17.58 3.06
N LYS A 188 2.28 18.65 3.73
CA LYS A 188 1.84 18.59 5.13
C LYS A 188 0.67 17.65 5.30
N GLU A 189 -0.33 17.80 4.45
CA GLU A 189 -1.52 16.95 4.44
C GLU A 189 -1.15 15.47 4.24
N GLN A 190 -0.27 15.16 3.31
CA GLN A 190 0.22 13.79 3.07
C GLN A 190 0.93 13.21 4.30
N ALA A 191 1.77 14.01 4.98
CA ALA A 191 2.43 13.57 6.21
C ALA A 191 1.43 13.33 7.36
N ILE A 192 0.41 14.17 7.50
CA ILE A 192 -0.67 13.98 8.47
C ILE A 192 -1.47 12.71 8.16
N LYS A 193 -1.95 12.57 6.92
CA LYS A 193 -2.70 11.39 6.46
C LYS A 193 -1.90 10.09 6.66
N GLN A 194 -0.59 10.11 6.41
CA GLN A 194 0.27 8.95 6.67
C GLN A 194 0.38 8.61 8.16
N TYR A 195 0.49 9.62 9.03
CA TYR A 195 0.48 9.42 10.48
C TYR A 195 -0.84 8.78 10.93
N LEU A 196 -1.97 9.31 10.45
CA LEU A 196 -3.30 8.79 10.75
C LEU A 196 -3.48 7.34 10.26
N SER A 197 -3.00 7.01 9.05
CA SER A 197 -3.05 5.62 8.55
C SER A 197 -2.31 4.64 9.45
N ILE A 198 -1.18 5.04 10.03
CA ILE A 198 -0.43 4.19 10.98
C ILE A 198 -1.24 4.00 12.27
N VAL A 199 -1.69 5.10 12.88
CA VAL A 199 -2.40 5.07 14.16
C VAL A 199 -3.73 4.33 14.06
N VAL A 200 -4.48 4.52 12.97
CA VAL A 200 -5.79 3.92 12.76
C VAL A 200 -5.68 2.46 12.32
N LYS A 201 -4.96 2.18 11.22
CA LYS A 201 -4.93 0.84 10.60
C LYS A 201 -3.93 -0.09 11.28
N ALA A 202 -2.71 0.39 11.54
CA ALA A 202 -1.65 -0.45 12.08
C ALA A 202 -1.78 -0.62 13.60
N GLU A 203 -2.06 0.44 14.34
CA GLU A 203 -2.01 0.41 15.82
C GLU A 203 -3.38 0.29 16.49
N ASN A 204 -4.45 0.70 15.80
CA ASN A 204 -5.81 0.75 16.36
C ASN A 204 -5.83 1.58 17.67
N SER A 205 -5.20 2.76 17.66
CA SER A 205 -5.00 3.64 18.83
C SER A 205 -5.71 4.99 18.66
N PRO A 206 -7.05 5.07 18.89
CA PRO A 206 -7.77 6.33 18.75
C PRO A 206 -7.28 7.42 19.71
N GLU A 207 -6.79 7.05 20.89
CA GLU A 207 -6.27 7.99 21.88
C GLU A 207 -5.01 8.71 21.37
N ASP A 208 -4.08 7.98 20.72
CA ASP A 208 -2.90 8.59 20.11
C ASP A 208 -3.28 9.49 18.93
N GLY A 209 -4.28 9.07 18.15
CA GLY A 209 -4.81 9.84 17.03
C GLY A 209 -5.40 11.17 17.48
N TYR A 210 -6.29 11.12 18.47
CA TYR A 210 -6.88 12.29 19.12
C TYR A 210 -5.82 13.24 19.66
N LYS A 211 -4.85 12.71 20.42
CA LYS A 211 -3.76 13.51 20.99
C LYS A 211 -2.97 14.22 19.89
N PHE A 212 -2.67 13.52 18.80
CA PHE A 212 -1.92 14.09 17.69
C PHE A 212 -2.68 15.21 16.97
N VAL A 213 -3.97 15.01 16.62
CA VAL A 213 -4.75 16.05 15.94
C VAL A 213 -4.96 17.29 16.82
N ASN A 214 -5.16 17.10 18.12
CA ASN A 214 -5.26 18.20 19.09
C ASN A 214 -3.93 18.98 19.20
N GLU A 215 -2.79 18.27 19.25
CA GLU A 215 -1.47 18.91 19.22
C GLU A 215 -1.21 19.68 17.91
N LEU A 216 -1.66 19.15 16.76
CA LEU A 216 -1.56 19.85 15.47
C LEU A 216 -2.34 21.17 15.51
N MET A 217 -3.62 21.14 15.89
CA MET A 217 -4.46 22.35 15.95
C MET A 217 -3.92 23.42 16.89
N GLY A 218 -3.29 23.01 18.00
CA GLY A 218 -2.73 23.95 18.99
C GLY A 218 -1.36 24.53 18.64
N LYS A 219 -0.57 23.86 17.77
CA LYS A 219 0.84 24.23 17.53
C LYS A 219 1.15 24.59 16.09
N VAL A 220 0.31 24.20 15.15
CA VAL A 220 0.56 24.32 13.71
C VAL A 220 -0.48 25.23 13.07
N GLN A 221 -0.02 26.24 12.33
CA GLN A 221 -0.89 27.00 11.45
C GLN A 221 -1.22 26.18 10.20
N LEU A 222 -2.43 25.65 10.15
CA LEU A 222 -2.96 24.90 9.01
C LEU A 222 -3.73 25.83 8.05
N PRO A 223 -3.72 25.56 6.74
CA PRO A 223 -4.66 26.16 5.81
C PRO A 223 -6.11 25.85 6.22
N VAL A 224 -7.03 26.77 5.93
CA VAL A 224 -8.45 26.66 6.36
C VAL A 224 -9.10 25.33 5.97
N TYR A 225 -8.87 24.84 4.76
CA TYR A 225 -9.43 23.57 4.30
C TYR A 225 -8.92 22.39 5.16
N LEU A 226 -7.63 22.41 5.52
CA LEU A 226 -7.00 21.35 6.31
C LEU A 226 -7.40 21.45 7.79
N SER A 227 -7.56 22.66 8.35
CA SER A 227 -8.09 22.85 9.71
C SER A 227 -9.47 22.19 9.88
N ARG A 228 -10.37 22.40 8.92
CA ARG A 228 -11.72 21.78 8.94
C ARG A 228 -11.64 20.26 8.92
N ASN A 229 -10.72 19.70 8.12
CA ASN A 229 -10.50 18.25 8.09
C ASN A 229 -9.96 17.74 9.42
N VAL A 230 -8.99 18.44 10.03
CA VAL A 230 -8.42 18.05 11.33
C VAL A 230 -9.46 18.13 12.46
N GLU A 231 -10.33 19.14 12.47
CA GLU A 231 -11.48 19.23 13.40
C GLU A 231 -12.42 18.03 13.24
N SER A 232 -12.80 17.69 12.01
CA SER A 232 -13.64 16.51 11.74
C SER A 232 -12.94 15.21 12.16
N TRP A 233 -11.62 15.10 11.99
CA TRP A 233 -10.86 13.94 12.46
C TRP A 233 -10.80 13.84 13.98
N GLU A 234 -10.71 14.97 14.69
CA GLU A 234 -10.79 15.04 16.15
C GLU A 234 -12.14 14.48 16.64
N ASP A 235 -13.25 14.91 16.03
CA ASP A 235 -14.59 14.39 16.31
C ASP A 235 -14.68 12.88 16.07
N SER A 236 -14.21 12.39 14.91
CA SER A 236 -14.19 10.95 14.60
C SER A 236 -13.39 10.14 15.65
N PHE A 237 -12.26 10.66 16.14
CA PHE A 237 -11.50 10.00 17.20
C PHE A 237 -12.25 10.02 18.54
N MET A 238 -12.87 11.13 18.92
CA MET A 238 -13.67 11.21 20.14
C MET A 238 -14.83 10.22 20.14
N GLU A 239 -15.56 10.14 19.02
CA GLU A 239 -16.62 9.15 18.83
C GLU A 239 -16.06 7.73 18.97
N TRP A 240 -14.93 7.43 18.32
CA TRP A 240 -14.29 6.12 18.42
C TRP A 240 -13.87 5.75 19.85
N ILE A 241 -13.29 6.69 20.61
CA ILE A 241 -12.94 6.48 22.03
C ILE A 241 -14.20 6.17 22.84
N ALA A 242 -15.28 6.91 22.62
CA ALA A 242 -16.55 6.70 23.31
C ALA A 242 -17.19 5.34 22.94
N GLU A 243 -17.08 4.93 21.68
CA GLU A 243 -17.53 3.62 21.19
C GLU A 243 -16.75 2.47 21.82
N LYS A 244 -15.41 2.55 21.90
CA LYS A 244 -14.58 1.49 22.51
C LYS A 244 -14.93 1.24 23.99
N LYS A 245 -15.37 2.26 24.71
CA LYS A 245 -15.82 2.14 26.11
C LYS A 245 -17.16 1.41 26.23
N LYS A 246 -17.96 1.37 25.17
CA LYS A 246 -19.26 0.67 25.14
C LYS A 246 -19.05 -0.74 24.59
N LYS A 247 -19.67 -1.75 25.21
CA LYS A 247 -19.79 -3.08 24.60
C LYS A 247 -20.78 -2.99 23.44
N SER A 248 -20.30 -2.72 22.23
CA SER A 248 -21.14 -2.73 21.03
C SER A 248 -21.49 -4.16 20.64
N GLY A 249 -22.78 -4.48 20.59
CA GLY A 249 -23.28 -5.74 20.03
C GLY A 249 -23.44 -5.73 18.51
N LYS A 250 -23.13 -4.62 17.82
CA LYS A 250 -23.26 -4.52 16.35
C LYS A 250 -22.14 -5.31 15.68
N SER A 251 -22.44 -6.02 14.59
CA SER A 251 -21.40 -6.62 13.75
C SER A 251 -20.44 -5.56 13.22
N LYS A 252 -19.14 -5.90 13.08
CA LYS A 252 -18.14 -4.95 12.56
C LYS A 252 -18.48 -4.52 11.13
N PHE A 253 -19.01 -5.43 10.32
CA PHE A 253 -19.55 -5.08 9.00
C PHE A 253 -20.56 -3.93 9.05
N LYS A 254 -21.59 -4.01 9.90
CA LYS A 254 -22.61 -2.95 10.00
C LYS A 254 -22.02 -1.64 10.52
N GLN A 255 -21.04 -1.70 11.42
CA GLN A 255 -20.34 -0.51 11.90
C GLN A 255 -19.54 0.15 10.75
N ALA A 256 -18.80 -0.65 9.96
CA ALA A 256 -18.05 -0.16 8.81
C ALA A 256 -18.97 0.51 7.77
N VAL A 257 -20.08 -0.14 7.41
CA VAL A 257 -21.07 0.43 6.48
C VAL A 257 -21.61 1.76 7.00
N ASN A 258 -21.97 1.84 8.29
CA ASN A 258 -22.44 3.08 8.88
C ASN A 258 -21.39 4.21 8.82
N LEU A 259 -20.11 3.91 9.01
CA LEU A 259 -19.02 4.91 8.91
C LEU A 259 -18.84 5.42 7.47
N ILE A 260 -19.11 4.56 6.48
CA ILE A 260 -19.03 4.93 5.06
C ILE A 260 -20.23 5.78 4.66
N GLU A 261 -21.44 5.33 5.03
CA GLU A 261 -22.72 5.92 4.61
C GLU A 261 -23.11 7.17 5.40
N SER A 262 -22.53 7.40 6.59
CA SER A 262 -22.73 8.64 7.34
C SER A 262 -22.06 9.86 6.70
N SER A 263 -21.31 9.66 5.61
CA SER A 263 -20.72 10.73 4.83
C SER A 263 -21.69 11.25 3.76
N ASP A 264 -21.88 12.57 3.70
CA ASP A 264 -22.59 13.23 2.60
C ASP A 264 -21.84 13.05 1.26
N VAL A 265 -20.56 12.66 1.31
CA VAL A 265 -19.66 12.45 0.17
C VAL A 265 -20.21 11.41 -0.80
N VAL A 266 -20.74 10.29 -0.28
CA VAL A 266 -21.31 9.20 -1.10
C VAL A 266 -22.50 9.68 -1.95
N HIS A 267 -23.16 10.76 -1.53
CA HIS A 267 -24.37 11.29 -2.15
C HIS A 267 -24.14 12.61 -2.92
N THR A 268 -23.16 13.42 -2.52
CA THR A 268 -22.97 14.80 -2.99
C THR A 268 -21.62 15.06 -3.66
N GLY A 269 -20.65 14.15 -3.51
CA GLY A 269 -19.28 14.33 -3.99
C GLY A 269 -18.47 15.41 -3.24
N ALA A 270 -18.98 15.93 -2.11
CA ALA A 270 -18.30 16.95 -1.32
C ALA A 270 -17.29 16.33 -0.32
N ASP A 271 -16.13 16.98 -0.18
CA ASP A 271 -15.05 16.81 0.83
C ASP A 271 -14.88 15.44 1.52
N SER A 272 -14.39 14.45 0.74
CA SER A 272 -14.05 13.11 1.24
C SER A 272 -13.01 13.12 2.38
N ASP A 273 -12.17 14.14 2.44
CA ASP A 273 -11.04 14.17 3.37
C ASP A 273 -11.48 14.39 4.81
N SER A 274 -12.58 15.11 5.05
CA SER A 274 -13.16 15.29 6.38
C SER A 274 -13.48 13.95 7.09
N LYS A 275 -13.77 12.88 6.33
CA LYS A 275 -14.11 11.55 6.84
C LYS A 275 -12.99 10.52 6.72
N TYR A 276 -11.76 10.97 6.43
CA TYR A 276 -10.59 10.11 6.26
C TYR A 276 -10.38 9.11 7.41
N VAL A 277 -10.49 9.54 8.68
CA VAL A 277 -10.36 8.64 9.85
C VAL A 277 -11.43 7.55 9.84
N ASP A 278 -12.68 7.88 9.51
CA ASP A 278 -13.78 6.92 9.46
C ASP A 278 -13.60 5.91 8.33
N TYR A 279 -13.10 6.34 7.17
CA TYR A 279 -12.76 5.44 6.07
C TYR A 279 -11.60 4.50 6.41
N LEU A 280 -10.54 4.99 7.06
CA LEU A 280 -9.46 4.14 7.55
C LEU A 280 -10.01 3.08 8.52
N ARG A 281 -10.86 3.47 9.47
CA ARG A 281 -11.51 2.57 10.43
C ARG A 281 -12.38 1.53 9.74
N ALA A 282 -13.23 1.97 8.80
CA ALA A 282 -14.11 1.10 8.04
C ALA A 282 -13.30 0.07 7.23
N SER A 283 -12.19 0.49 6.59
CA SER A 283 -11.30 -0.42 5.87
C SER A 283 -10.77 -1.54 6.78
N THR A 284 -10.29 -1.20 7.98
CA THR A 284 -9.79 -2.17 8.96
C THR A 284 -10.87 -3.16 9.36
N MET A 285 -12.08 -2.68 9.67
CA MET A 285 -13.20 -3.54 10.04
C MET A 285 -13.62 -4.49 8.91
N LEU A 286 -13.64 -4.03 7.66
CA LEU A 286 -13.98 -4.84 6.48
C LEU A 286 -12.91 -5.91 6.21
N HIS A 287 -11.64 -5.56 6.36
CA HIS A 287 -10.52 -6.50 6.28
C HIS A 287 -10.61 -7.62 7.33
N GLU A 288 -10.97 -7.26 8.57
CA GLU A 288 -11.22 -8.23 9.62
C GLU A 288 -12.41 -9.15 9.32
N GLU A 289 -13.44 -8.67 8.60
CA GLU A 289 -14.53 -9.52 8.12
C GLU A 289 -14.07 -10.47 7.01
N LEU A 290 -13.25 -10.03 6.05
CA LEU A 290 -12.71 -10.90 4.98
C LEU A 290 -11.83 -12.05 5.50
N ALA A 291 -11.18 -11.85 6.64
CA ALA A 291 -10.39 -12.89 7.31
C ALA A 291 -11.27 -14.04 7.86
N LYS A 292 -12.58 -13.86 7.98
CA LYS A 292 -13.52 -14.86 8.50
C LYS A 292 -14.10 -15.73 7.38
N PRO A 293 -14.65 -16.92 7.71
CA PRO A 293 -15.49 -17.67 6.78
C PRO A 293 -16.79 -16.91 6.49
N LEU A 294 -16.86 -16.28 5.31
CA LEU A 294 -18.06 -15.60 4.80
C LEU A 294 -18.72 -16.41 3.68
N ASN A 295 -20.05 -16.40 3.63
CA ASN A 295 -20.79 -16.86 2.45
C ASN A 295 -20.57 -15.89 1.27
N LYS A 296 -20.85 -16.35 0.04
CA LYS A 296 -20.59 -15.58 -1.19
C LYS A 296 -21.25 -14.20 -1.19
N LYS A 297 -22.49 -14.10 -0.69
CA LYS A 297 -23.22 -12.82 -0.65
C LYS A 297 -22.53 -11.82 0.26
N MET A 298 -22.22 -12.21 1.49
CA MET A 298 -21.54 -11.35 2.45
C MET A 298 -20.13 -10.99 1.97
N ARG A 299 -19.39 -11.94 1.37
CA ARG A 299 -18.07 -11.65 0.81
C ARG A 299 -18.13 -10.63 -0.32
N ALA A 300 -19.11 -10.74 -1.23
CA ALA A 300 -19.33 -9.75 -2.29
C ALA A 300 -19.67 -8.36 -1.73
N GLU A 301 -20.50 -8.29 -0.68
CA GLU A 301 -20.81 -7.04 0.03
C GLU A 301 -19.58 -6.41 0.67
N VAL A 302 -18.74 -7.20 1.34
CA VAL A 302 -17.48 -6.70 1.91
C VAL A 302 -16.53 -6.20 0.83
N HIS A 303 -16.39 -6.92 -0.29
CA HIS A 303 -15.59 -6.45 -1.42
C HIS A 303 -16.15 -5.15 -2.02
N TYR A 304 -17.46 -5.02 -2.18
CA TYR A 304 -18.06 -3.77 -2.64
C TYR A 304 -17.68 -2.59 -1.74
N TYR A 305 -17.87 -2.71 -0.43
CA TYR A 305 -17.58 -1.61 0.49
C TYR A 305 -16.08 -1.33 0.63
N LEU A 306 -15.20 -2.34 0.47
CA LEU A 306 -13.76 -2.10 0.38
C LEU A 306 -13.40 -1.29 -0.87
N GLY A 307 -13.99 -1.62 -2.03
CA GLY A 307 -13.81 -0.82 -3.25
C GLY A 307 -14.27 0.62 -3.07
N VAL A 308 -15.43 0.83 -2.44
CA VAL A 308 -15.93 2.18 -2.11
C VAL A 308 -14.96 2.94 -1.20
N VAL A 309 -14.54 2.33 -0.09
CA VAL A 309 -13.63 2.98 0.86
C VAL A 309 -12.29 3.31 0.22
N TYR A 310 -11.74 2.43 -0.60
CA TYR A 310 -10.46 2.68 -1.25
C TYR A 310 -10.53 3.72 -2.35
N SER A 311 -11.66 3.83 -3.05
CA SER A 311 -11.92 4.96 -3.96
C SER A 311 -11.96 6.29 -3.18
N LEU A 312 -12.52 6.30 -1.97
CA LEU A 312 -12.55 7.49 -1.11
C LEU A 312 -11.19 7.82 -0.46
N LEU A 313 -10.28 6.86 -0.38
CA LEU A 313 -8.93 7.03 0.18
C LEU A 313 -7.88 7.36 -0.89
N SER A 314 -8.18 7.28 -2.20
CA SER A 314 -7.16 7.33 -3.27
C SER A 314 -6.34 8.62 -3.31
N ASP A 315 -6.91 9.76 -2.92
CA ASP A 315 -6.26 11.08 -2.98
C ASP A 315 -5.14 11.25 -1.93
N SER A 316 -5.06 10.33 -0.96
CA SER A 316 -4.01 10.29 0.05
C SER A 316 -2.66 9.75 -0.45
N GLY A 317 -2.52 9.51 -1.77
CA GLY A 317 -1.28 9.00 -2.36
C GLY A 317 -0.97 7.55 -1.97
N PHE A 318 -1.92 6.86 -1.35
CA PHE A 318 -1.89 5.43 -1.10
C PHE A 318 -2.66 4.76 -2.24
N TRP A 319 -1.93 4.13 -3.16
CA TRP A 319 -2.49 3.34 -4.25
C TRP A 319 -3.12 2.05 -3.72
N GLU A 320 -4.29 2.18 -3.11
CA GLU A 320 -5.13 1.04 -2.77
C GLU A 320 -6.20 0.95 -3.86
N LEU A 321 -5.92 0.09 -4.83
CA LEU A 321 -6.64 -0.15 -6.07
C LEU A 321 -8.10 -0.60 -5.82
N PRO A 322 -9.10 0.32 -5.88
CA PRO A 322 -10.50 -0.01 -5.59
C PRO A 322 -11.09 -0.99 -6.62
N ASP A 323 -10.58 -0.93 -7.85
CA ASP A 323 -10.88 -1.79 -8.99
C ASP A 323 -10.70 -3.27 -8.67
N VAL A 324 -9.66 -3.65 -7.91
CA VAL A 324 -9.45 -5.06 -7.53
C VAL A 324 -10.58 -5.56 -6.64
N TYR A 325 -11.09 -4.74 -5.73
CA TYR A 325 -12.21 -5.15 -4.88
C TYR A 325 -13.53 -5.18 -5.64
N PHE A 326 -13.77 -4.22 -6.55
CA PHE A 326 -14.95 -4.28 -7.40
C PHE A 326 -14.92 -5.50 -8.33
N GLU A 327 -13.77 -5.84 -8.90
CA GLU A 327 -13.59 -7.07 -9.68
C GLU A 327 -13.90 -8.32 -8.83
N ASN A 328 -13.34 -8.41 -7.62
CA ASN A 328 -13.60 -9.55 -6.72
C ASN A 328 -15.09 -9.63 -6.32
N CYS A 329 -15.75 -8.49 -6.11
CA CYS A 329 -17.20 -8.44 -5.90
C CYS A 329 -17.99 -9.06 -7.07
N ILE A 330 -17.66 -8.69 -8.32
CA ILE A 330 -18.32 -9.22 -9.53
C ILE A 330 -18.13 -10.73 -9.64
N ARG A 331 -16.91 -11.21 -9.38
CA ARG A 331 -16.55 -12.63 -9.50
C ARG A 331 -17.13 -13.49 -8.37
N GLU A 332 -17.27 -12.93 -7.17
CA GLU A 332 -17.78 -13.66 -6.02
C GLU A 332 -19.27 -13.99 -6.18
N LEU A 333 -20.05 -13.06 -6.74
CA LEU A 333 -21.49 -13.22 -6.94
C LEU A 333 -21.96 -12.74 -8.33
N PRO A 334 -21.56 -13.43 -9.42
CA PRO A 334 -21.85 -13.00 -10.79
C PRO A 334 -23.35 -12.97 -11.08
N LYS A 335 -23.76 -12.16 -12.06
CA LYS A 335 -25.15 -11.97 -12.51
C LYS A 335 -26.13 -11.54 -11.41
N SER A 336 -25.64 -10.91 -10.36
CA SER A 336 -26.45 -10.40 -9.25
C SER A 336 -26.61 -8.88 -9.31
N LYS A 337 -27.55 -8.33 -8.51
CA LYS A 337 -27.69 -6.88 -8.37
C LYS A 337 -26.39 -6.22 -7.90
N ILE A 338 -25.70 -6.83 -6.93
CA ILE A 338 -24.45 -6.27 -6.40
C ILE A 338 -23.30 -6.35 -7.42
N ALA A 339 -23.21 -7.43 -8.22
CA ALA A 339 -22.22 -7.49 -9.29
C ALA A 339 -22.44 -6.39 -10.34
N LYS A 340 -23.69 -6.04 -10.65
CA LYS A 340 -24.00 -4.89 -11.52
C LYS A 340 -23.53 -3.58 -10.90
N THR A 341 -23.83 -3.35 -9.62
CA THR A 341 -23.36 -2.17 -8.89
C THR A 341 -21.83 -2.07 -8.88
N CYS A 342 -21.14 -3.17 -8.58
CA CYS A 342 -19.67 -3.25 -8.57
C CYS A 342 -19.10 -2.98 -9.98
N PHE A 343 -19.72 -3.52 -11.03
CA PHE A 343 -19.30 -3.24 -12.40
C PHE A 343 -19.45 -1.76 -12.77
N THR A 344 -20.57 -1.11 -12.43
CA THR A 344 -20.75 0.33 -12.70
C THR A 344 -19.63 1.16 -12.05
N ARG A 345 -19.26 0.85 -10.80
CA ARG A 345 -18.17 1.54 -10.11
C ARG A 345 -16.81 1.26 -10.74
N TYR A 346 -16.51 0.00 -11.02
CA TYR A 346 -15.29 -0.40 -11.73
C TYR A 346 -15.16 0.32 -13.09
N GLU A 347 -16.21 0.31 -13.90
CA GLU A 347 -16.23 0.97 -15.20
C GLU A 347 -16.01 2.47 -15.07
N GLN A 348 -16.65 3.12 -14.09
CA GLN A 348 -16.44 4.53 -13.79
C GLN A 348 -14.97 4.83 -13.44
N ASP A 349 -14.36 4.05 -12.54
CA ASP A 349 -12.97 4.23 -12.11
C ASP A 349 -12.00 4.10 -13.29
N ILE A 350 -12.19 3.08 -14.14
CA ILE A 350 -11.37 2.86 -15.34
C ILE A 350 -11.56 4.01 -16.34
N ILE A 351 -12.80 4.43 -16.62
CA ILE A 351 -13.06 5.55 -17.55
C ILE A 351 -12.39 6.82 -17.04
N VAL A 352 -12.56 7.18 -15.76
CA VAL A 352 -11.96 8.38 -15.17
C VAL A 352 -10.44 8.31 -15.21
N GLY A 353 -9.84 7.17 -14.84
CA GLY A 353 -8.39 6.98 -14.82
C GLY A 353 -7.71 7.09 -16.20
N TYR A 354 -8.45 6.80 -17.27
CA TYR A 354 -7.98 6.95 -18.66
C TYR A 354 -8.57 8.16 -19.38
N SER A 355 -9.22 9.08 -18.67
CA SER A 355 -9.75 10.33 -19.22
C SER A 355 -8.83 11.51 -18.94
N GLY A 356 -8.75 12.44 -19.90
CA GLY A 356 -8.02 13.69 -19.76
C GLY A 356 -8.51 14.76 -20.74
N SER A 357 -7.77 15.86 -20.86
CA SER A 357 -8.13 16.98 -21.76
C SER A 357 -8.22 16.57 -23.24
N ALA A 358 -7.50 15.52 -23.64
CA ALA A 358 -7.52 14.98 -24.99
C ALA A 358 -8.62 13.93 -25.25
N GLY A 359 -9.46 13.62 -24.24
CA GLY A 359 -10.48 12.57 -24.29
C GLY A 359 -10.11 11.34 -23.46
N THR A 360 -10.81 10.23 -23.72
CA THR A 360 -10.67 8.97 -22.98
C THR A 360 -9.93 7.92 -23.82
N PHE A 361 -8.79 7.42 -23.34
CA PHE A 361 -7.93 6.47 -24.04
C PHE A 361 -7.67 5.21 -23.21
N ILE A 362 -8.65 4.32 -23.18
CA ILE A 362 -8.52 3.05 -22.44
C ILE A 362 -7.60 2.09 -23.23
N PRO A 363 -6.61 1.43 -22.62
CA PRO A 363 -5.80 0.38 -23.26
C PRO A 363 -6.64 -0.81 -23.76
N SER A 364 -6.12 -1.59 -24.72
CA SER A 364 -6.87 -2.70 -25.33
C SER A 364 -7.16 -3.86 -24.36
N ASP A 365 -6.20 -4.14 -23.48
CA ASP A 365 -6.31 -5.10 -22.39
C ASP A 365 -7.36 -4.68 -21.36
N GLU A 366 -7.38 -3.40 -20.97
CA GLU A 366 -8.40 -2.85 -20.09
C GLU A 366 -9.81 -2.89 -20.71
N ARG A 367 -9.94 -2.57 -22.00
CA ARG A 367 -11.23 -2.75 -22.72
C ARG A 367 -11.69 -4.20 -22.70
N LYS A 368 -10.79 -5.15 -22.96
CA LYS A 368 -11.12 -6.58 -22.91
C LYS A 368 -11.58 -7.00 -21.51
N LYS A 369 -10.94 -6.46 -20.48
CA LYS A 369 -11.30 -6.71 -19.08
C LYS A 369 -12.68 -6.15 -18.74
N LEU A 370 -12.99 -4.92 -19.17
CA LEU A 370 -14.31 -4.30 -19.00
C LEU A 370 -15.41 -5.17 -19.63
N GLU A 371 -15.24 -5.63 -20.87
CA GLU A 371 -16.22 -6.49 -21.53
C GLU A 371 -16.42 -7.84 -20.81
N GLU A 372 -15.33 -8.45 -20.33
CA GLU A 372 -15.41 -9.67 -19.51
C GLU A 372 -16.22 -9.44 -18.23
N LEU A 373 -15.89 -8.40 -17.48
CA LEU A 373 -16.55 -8.09 -16.20
C LEU A 373 -18.01 -7.68 -16.39
N LYS A 374 -18.32 -6.97 -17.49
CA LYS A 374 -19.68 -6.60 -17.89
C LYS A 374 -20.55 -7.83 -18.14
N ALA A 375 -20.01 -8.82 -18.85
CA ALA A 375 -20.65 -10.08 -19.12
C ALA A 375 -20.90 -10.87 -17.82
N LEU A 376 -19.90 -10.94 -16.93
CA LEU A 376 -20.01 -11.60 -15.62
C LEU A 376 -21.03 -10.92 -14.70
N ALA A 377 -21.11 -9.59 -14.73
CA ALA A 377 -22.10 -8.82 -13.99
C ALA A 377 -23.54 -9.01 -14.50
N GLY A 378 -23.72 -9.56 -15.72
CA GLY A 378 -25.03 -9.85 -16.29
C GLY A 378 -25.68 -8.65 -16.96
N TYR A 379 -24.88 -7.79 -17.61
CA TYR A 379 -25.37 -6.73 -18.51
C TYR A 379 -25.65 -7.22 -19.94
N ASN A 380 -25.26 -8.46 -20.27
CA ASN A 380 -25.61 -9.07 -21.55
C ASN A 380 -27.11 -9.38 -21.58
N LYS A 381 -27.79 -8.88 -22.63
CA LYS A 381 -29.22 -9.09 -22.89
C LYS A 381 -29.55 -10.55 -23.17
#